data_AF-A0A8J3K0T8-F1
#
_entry.id   AF-A0A8J3K0T8-F1
#
_cell.length_a   1.000
_cell.length_b   1.000
_cell.length_c   1.000
_cell.angle_alpha   90.00
_cell.angle_beta   90.00
_cell.angle_gamma   90.00
#
_symmetry.space_group_name_H-M   'P 1'
#
loop_
_entity.id
_entity.type
_entity.pdbx_description
1 polymer ?
#
loop_
_entity_poly.entity_id
_entity_poly.type
_entity_poly.pdbx_seq_one_letter_code
_entity_poly.pdbx_strand_id
1 'polypeptide(L)'
;MYITRIEVRNIRGFRGAKSVDLELGRRDDGTYAGWTVIAGRNGSGKTSLLRAVALAVGGPAAARNLVPDFENWISVGQPDADVKVHLDYEPSFDEFAGAGGLPRSPIVAGLSWAQPEVAGSGRQPSLGETGPKTAPRRGPWQDNPTGWFCAAHGPFRRLAATGPSWWKAVSGHVV
;
A
#
# COMPACT_ATOMS: atom_id res chain seq x y z
N MET A 1 8.39 9.74 -6.84
CA MET A 1 8.20 8.68 -5.83
C MET A 1 8.70 7.31 -6.32
N TYR A 2 9.42 6.55 -5.48
CA TYR A 2 9.85 5.16 -5.71
C TYR A 2 9.58 4.27 -4.49
N ILE A 3 9.16 3.02 -4.69
CA ILE A 3 9.05 2.03 -3.61
C ILE A 3 10.43 1.41 -3.38
N THR A 4 10.96 1.52 -2.16
CA THR A 4 12.30 1.01 -1.81
C THR A 4 12.28 -0.22 -0.93
N ARG A 5 11.19 -0.46 -0.20
CA ARG A 5 11.02 -1.66 0.62
C ARG A 5 9.54 -1.94 0.84
N ILE A 6 9.18 -3.23 0.85
CA ILE A 6 7.83 -3.72 1.12
C ILE A 6 7.89 -4.72 2.27
N GLU A 7 7.14 -4.43 3.33
CA GLU A 7 6.98 -5.33 4.47
C GLU A 7 5.52 -5.76 4.57
N VAL A 8 5.28 -7.07 4.63
CA VAL A 8 3.93 -7.64 4.81
C VAL A 8 3.96 -8.72 5.87
N ARG A 9 3.10 -8.55 6.87
CA ARG A 9 2.94 -9.51 7.97
C ARG A 9 1.47 -9.88 8.15
N ASN A 10 1.24 -11.18 8.27
CA ASN A 10 -0.04 -11.82 8.55
C ASN A 10 -1.17 -11.50 7.56
N ILE A 11 -0.90 -11.01 6.35
CA ILE A 11 -1.93 -10.77 5.32
C ILE A 11 -2.09 -12.00 4.43
N ARG A 12 -3.30 -12.56 4.32
CA ARG A 12 -3.68 -13.60 3.33
C ARG A 12 -2.64 -14.72 3.12
N GLY A 13 -2.04 -15.23 4.20
CA GLY A 13 -1.08 -16.34 4.18
C GLY A 13 0.39 -15.93 4.26
N PHE A 14 0.73 -14.64 4.13
CA PHE A 14 2.07 -14.10 4.39
C PHE A 14 2.33 -14.02 5.90
N ARG A 15 2.58 -15.17 6.55
CA ARG A 15 2.80 -15.29 8.01
C ARG A 15 4.03 -16.13 8.33
N GLY A 16 4.63 -15.89 9.49
CA GLY A 16 5.83 -16.61 9.94
C GLY A 16 6.96 -16.52 8.90
N ALA A 17 7.50 -17.65 8.46
CA ALA A 17 8.54 -17.72 7.43
C ALA A 17 8.10 -17.22 6.04
N LYS A 18 6.80 -17.01 5.82
CA LYS A 18 6.25 -16.45 4.58
C LYS A 18 5.96 -14.96 4.66
N SER A 19 6.26 -14.30 5.78
CA SER A 19 6.20 -12.83 5.84
C SER A 19 7.12 -12.25 4.77
N VAL A 20 6.72 -11.12 4.20
CA VAL A 20 7.49 -10.45 3.15
C VAL A 20 8.30 -9.35 3.80
N ASP A 21 9.59 -9.35 3.54
CA ASP A 21 10.48 -8.21 3.71
C ASP A 21 11.34 -8.12 2.45
N LEU A 22 10.90 -7.28 1.51
CA LEU A 22 11.47 -7.17 0.18
C LEU A 22 12.08 -5.79 0.00
N GLU A 23 13.40 -5.75 -0.06
CA GLU A 23 14.15 -4.55 -0.43
C GLU A 23 14.20 -4.41 -1.95
N LEU A 24 13.70 -3.29 -2.44
CA LEU A 24 13.66 -2.86 -3.85
C LEU A 24 14.57 -1.64 -4.07
N GLY A 25 15.45 -1.39 -3.11
CA GLY A 25 16.22 -0.16 -2.96
C GLY A 25 17.17 0.13 -4.12
N ARG A 26 18.01 1.13 -3.91
CA ARG A 26 18.99 1.54 -4.91
C ARG A 26 19.97 0.40 -5.16
N ARG A 27 20.35 0.24 -6.43
CA ARG A 27 21.51 -0.54 -6.84
C ARG A 27 22.78 0.09 -6.27
N ASP A 28 23.88 -0.64 -6.37
CA ASP A 28 25.19 -0.18 -5.89
C ASP A 28 25.64 1.15 -6.52
N ASP A 29 25.13 1.48 -7.72
CA ASP A 29 25.36 2.73 -8.44
C ASP A 29 24.45 3.90 -7.99
N GLY A 30 23.59 3.68 -7.00
CA GLY A 30 22.64 4.68 -6.49
C GLY A 30 21.34 4.81 -7.31
N THR A 31 21.14 4.02 -8.37
CA THR A 31 19.93 4.06 -9.21
C THR A 31 18.85 3.08 -8.76
N TYR A 32 17.59 3.33 -9.13
CA TYR A 32 16.49 2.41 -8.83
C TYR A 32 16.39 1.25 -9.82
N ALA A 33 15.92 0.09 -9.35
CA ALA A 33 15.52 -1.01 -10.21
C ALA A 33 14.29 -0.59 -11.03
N GLY A 34 14.52 -0.09 -12.26
CA GLY A 34 13.45 0.48 -13.10
C GLY A 34 12.26 -0.46 -13.34
N TRP A 35 12.47 -1.78 -13.31
CA TRP A 35 11.42 -2.79 -13.37
C TRP A 35 11.62 -3.85 -12.30
N THR A 36 10.56 -4.14 -11.54
CA THR A 36 10.50 -5.26 -10.59
C THR A 36 9.44 -6.25 -11.04
N VAL A 37 9.82 -7.52 -11.20
CA VAL A 37 8.91 -8.59 -11.64
C VAL A 37 8.61 -9.53 -10.48
N ILE A 38 7.34 -9.66 -10.11
CA ILE A 38 6.86 -10.63 -9.13
C ILE A 38 6.30 -11.84 -9.88
N ALA A 39 7.06 -12.94 -9.89
CA ALA A 39 6.69 -14.19 -10.55
C ALA A 39 6.37 -15.30 -9.53
N GLY A 40 5.55 -16.27 -9.93
CA GLY A 40 5.16 -17.39 -9.09
C GLY A 40 3.92 -18.10 -9.59
N ARG A 41 3.61 -19.27 -9.03
CA ARG A 41 2.43 -20.08 -9.40
C ARG A 41 1.12 -19.35 -9.14
N ASN A 42 0.03 -19.80 -9.78
CA ASN A 42 -1.31 -19.35 -9.41
C ASN A 42 -1.60 -19.69 -7.95
N GLY A 43 -2.25 -18.77 -7.24
CA GLY A 43 -2.50 -18.90 -5.79
C GLY A 43 -1.29 -18.59 -4.88
N SER A 44 -0.11 -18.23 -5.43
CA SER A 44 1.07 -17.91 -4.60
C SER A 44 1.03 -16.56 -3.87
N GLY A 45 -0.09 -15.82 -3.95
CA GLY A 45 -0.25 -14.56 -3.25
C GLY A 45 0.20 -13.30 -4.00
N LYS A 46 0.63 -13.37 -5.27
CA LYS A 46 1.08 -12.19 -6.05
C LYS A 46 0.07 -11.04 -6.04
N THR A 47 -1.20 -11.34 -6.31
CA THR A 47 -2.28 -10.36 -6.27
C THR A 47 -2.53 -9.84 -4.86
N SER A 48 -2.43 -10.69 -3.84
CA SER A 48 -2.56 -10.25 -2.44
C SER A 48 -1.45 -9.27 -2.05
N LEU A 49 -0.20 -9.54 -2.47
CA LEU A 49 0.94 -8.67 -2.24
C LEU A 49 0.76 -7.30 -2.93
N LEU A 50 0.46 -7.31 -4.23
CA LEU A 50 0.21 -6.07 -4.97
C LEU A 50 -0.97 -5.27 -4.41
N ARG A 51 -2.03 -5.96 -3.98
CA ARG A 51 -3.18 -5.31 -3.33
C ARG A 51 -2.78 -4.70 -1.98
N ALA A 52 -1.99 -5.40 -1.16
CA ALA A 52 -1.52 -4.85 0.11
C ALA A 52 -0.68 -3.57 -0.10
N VAL A 53 0.22 -3.59 -1.09
CA VAL A 53 1.02 -2.41 -1.48
C VAL A 53 0.12 -1.25 -1.94
N ALA A 54 -0.83 -1.52 -2.83
CA ALA A 54 -1.74 -0.48 -3.35
C ALA A 54 -2.59 0.16 -2.24
N LEU A 55 -3.07 -0.65 -1.28
CA LEU A 55 -3.81 -0.13 -0.12
C LEU A 55 -2.92 0.74 0.76
N ALA A 56 -1.70 0.30 1.07
CA ALA A 56 -0.75 1.05 1.89
C ALA A 56 -0.41 2.42 1.29
N VAL A 57 -0.08 2.45 -0.01
CA VAL A 57 0.24 3.69 -0.74
C VAL A 57 -0.99 4.59 -0.88
N GLY A 58 -2.17 4.01 -1.12
CA GLY A 58 -3.43 4.75 -1.22
C GLY A 58 -3.89 5.36 0.10
N GLY A 59 -3.52 4.75 1.23
CA GLY A 59 -3.87 5.21 2.57
C GLY A 59 -5.23 4.73 3.05
N PRO A 60 -5.58 5.04 4.31
CA PRO A 60 -6.74 4.46 4.98
C PRO A 60 -8.07 4.89 4.34
N ALA A 61 -8.18 6.13 3.86
CA ALA A 61 -9.38 6.63 3.18
C ALA A 61 -9.63 5.87 1.87
N ALA A 62 -8.61 5.75 1.02
CA ALA A 62 -8.71 4.97 -0.21
C ALA A 62 -8.98 3.49 0.09
N ALA A 63 -8.30 2.91 1.08
CA ALA A 63 -8.48 1.50 1.44
C ALA A 63 -9.92 1.17 1.86
N ARG A 64 -10.59 2.05 2.62
CA ARG A 64 -12.01 1.89 3.00
C ARG A 64 -12.97 1.97 1.81
N ASN A 65 -12.63 2.78 0.80
CA ASN A 65 -13.48 2.92 -0.39
C ASN A 65 -13.25 1.79 -1.41
N LEU A 66 -12.03 1.25 -1.49
CA LEU A 66 -11.63 0.26 -2.49
C LEU A 66 -11.97 -1.18 -2.12
N VAL A 67 -12.15 -1.45 -0.83
CA VAL A 67 -12.31 -2.80 -0.29
C VAL A 67 -13.59 -2.84 0.53
N PRO A 68 -14.67 -3.48 0.03
CA PRO A 68 -15.97 -3.52 0.71
C PRO A 68 -15.87 -4.09 2.12
N ASP A 69 -15.04 -5.11 2.29
CA ASP A 69 -14.72 -5.72 3.58
C ASP A 69 -13.30 -6.30 3.58
N PHE A 70 -12.73 -6.39 4.79
CA PHE A 70 -11.46 -7.06 5.04
C PHE A 70 -11.67 -8.49 5.55
N GLU A 71 -12.76 -9.15 5.14
CA GLU A 71 -12.98 -10.54 5.49
C GLU A 71 -11.83 -11.40 4.96
N ASN A 72 -11.33 -12.32 5.79
CA ASN A 72 -10.17 -13.17 5.49
C ASN A 72 -8.89 -12.39 5.10
N TRP A 73 -8.79 -11.10 5.43
CA TRP A 73 -7.57 -10.31 5.18
C TRP A 73 -6.44 -10.69 6.12
N ILE A 74 -6.75 -10.79 7.42
CA ILE A 74 -5.85 -11.30 8.45
C ILE A 74 -5.77 -12.82 8.31
N SER A 75 -4.55 -13.36 8.32
CA SER A 75 -4.30 -14.79 8.21
C SER A 75 -4.90 -15.55 9.39
N VAL A 76 -5.42 -16.75 9.13
CA VAL A 76 -6.07 -17.59 10.15
C VAL A 76 -5.17 -17.76 11.38
N GLY A 77 -5.75 -17.53 12.56
CA GLY A 77 -5.08 -17.65 13.85
C GLY A 77 -4.13 -16.50 14.18
N GLN A 78 -4.19 -15.37 13.45
CA GLN A 78 -3.44 -14.16 13.79
C GLN A 78 -4.39 -13.08 14.33
N PRO A 79 -3.99 -12.35 15.40
CA PRO A 79 -4.83 -11.30 15.99
C PRO A 79 -4.81 -10.02 15.15
N ASP A 80 -3.75 -9.81 14.38
CA ASP A 80 -3.52 -8.62 13.59
C ASP A 80 -2.68 -8.92 12.34
N ALA A 81 -2.67 -7.95 11.42
CA ALA A 81 -1.86 -7.94 10.22
C ALA A 81 -1.42 -6.52 9.87
N ASP A 82 -0.30 -6.37 9.17
CA ASP A 82 0.15 -5.06 8.69
C ASP A 82 0.92 -5.13 7.37
N VAL A 83 0.91 -3.99 6.68
CA VAL A 83 1.73 -3.73 5.51
C VAL A 83 2.42 -2.39 5.70
N LYS A 84 3.70 -2.31 5.35
CA LYS A 84 4.47 -1.07 5.29
C LYS A 84 5.17 -0.97 3.95
N VAL A 85 5.01 0.17 3.30
CA VAL A 85 5.67 0.49 2.04
C VAL A 85 6.55 1.70 2.27
N HIS A 86 7.84 1.53 2.02
CA HIS A 86 8.83 2.60 2.12
C HIS A 86 8.91 3.31 0.77
N LEU A 87 8.74 4.62 0.80
CA LEU A 87 8.65 5.47 -0.37
C LEU A 87 9.79 6.49 -0.34
N ASP A 88 10.72 6.39 -1.28
CA ASP A 88 11.58 7.51 -1.61
C ASP A 88 10.77 8.52 -2.44
N TYR A 89 11.03 9.80 -2.22
CA TYR A 89 10.33 10.88 -2.90
C TYR A 89 11.32 11.91 -3.42
N GLU A 90 10.92 12.62 -4.46
CA GLU A 90 11.73 13.65 -5.09
C GLU A 90 11.08 15.02 -4.80
N PRO A 91 11.68 15.87 -3.94
CA PRO A 91 11.08 17.14 -3.51
C PRO A 91 10.67 18.08 -4.65
N SER A 92 11.28 17.96 -5.83
CA SER A 92 10.92 18.76 -7.01
C SER A 92 9.61 18.32 -7.69
N PHE A 93 9.11 17.11 -7.40
CA PHE A 93 7.87 16.57 -7.97
C PHE A 93 6.83 16.19 -6.91
N ASP A 94 7.25 15.61 -5.79
CA ASP A 94 6.39 15.06 -4.74
C ASP A 94 6.22 16.08 -3.60
N GLU A 95 5.08 16.75 -3.53
CA GLU A 95 4.84 17.82 -2.55
C GLU A 95 4.30 17.29 -1.21
N PHE A 96 4.60 18.01 -0.13
CA PHE A 96 4.00 17.79 1.19
C PHE A 96 3.17 19.01 1.60
N ALA A 97 1.93 18.78 2.01
CA ALA A 97 1.04 19.80 2.53
C ALA A 97 1.35 20.16 3.99
N GLY A 98 0.92 21.35 4.40
CA GLY A 98 1.00 21.84 5.78
C GLY A 98 2.38 22.33 6.22
N ALA A 99 2.42 22.97 7.39
CA ALA A 99 3.63 23.57 7.93
C ALA A 99 4.68 22.52 8.39
N GLY A 100 5.95 22.92 8.37
CA GLY A 100 7.09 22.13 8.83
C GLY A 100 7.98 21.61 7.71
N GLY A 101 9.19 21.21 8.07
CA GLY A 101 10.19 20.72 7.11
C GLY A 101 9.75 19.46 6.36
N LEU A 102 10.46 19.19 5.27
CA LEU A 102 10.34 17.95 4.51
C LEU A 102 10.72 16.76 5.40
N PRO A 103 9.92 15.67 5.40
CA PRO A 103 10.23 14.49 6.20
C PRO A 103 11.49 13.80 5.68
N ARG A 104 12.20 13.06 6.53
CA ARG A 104 13.32 12.25 6.06
C ARG A 104 12.82 11.16 5.11
N SER A 105 13.58 10.93 4.05
CA SER A 105 13.33 9.86 3.09
C SER A 105 14.08 8.58 3.50
N PRO A 106 13.52 7.37 3.26
CA PRO A 106 12.18 7.12 2.76
C PRO A 106 11.10 7.40 3.82
N ILE A 107 9.91 7.82 3.37
CA ILE A 107 8.72 7.87 4.24
C ILE A 107 8.06 6.49 4.27
N VAL A 108 7.33 6.18 5.34
CA VAL A 108 6.69 4.87 5.51
C VAL A 108 5.18 5.01 5.45
N ALA A 109 4.56 4.51 4.38
CA ALA A 109 3.11 4.37 4.27
C ALA A 109 2.68 3.02 4.82
N GLY A 110 2.04 3.01 5.99
CA GLY A 110 1.71 1.78 6.71
C GLY A 110 0.24 1.67 7.10
N LEU A 111 -0.35 0.50 6.85
CA LEU A 111 -1.70 0.14 7.29
C LEU A 111 -1.66 -1.12 8.15
N SER A 112 -2.58 -1.20 9.12
CA SER A 112 -2.73 -2.35 10.01
C SER A 112 -4.20 -2.74 10.14
N TRP A 113 -4.43 -4.04 10.34
CA TRP A 113 -5.74 -4.61 10.62
C TRP A 113 -5.70 -5.37 11.94
N ALA A 114 -6.76 -5.25 12.74
CA ALA A 114 -6.92 -6.01 13.98
C ALA A 114 -8.26 -6.76 13.98
N GLN A 115 -8.23 -8.01 14.44
CA GLN A 115 -9.44 -8.79 14.67
C GLN A 115 -10.34 -8.08 15.70
N PRO A 116 -11.67 -8.22 15.59
CA PRO A 116 -12.57 -7.78 16.65
C PRO A 116 -12.25 -8.51 17.96
N GLU A 117 -12.37 -7.81 19.09
CA GLU A 117 -12.15 -8.39 20.43
C GLU A 117 -13.06 -9.59 20.72
N VAL A 118 -14.24 -9.62 20.10
CA VAL A 118 -15.21 -10.71 20.24
C VAL A 118 -15.21 -11.56 18.96
N ALA A 119 -14.54 -12.71 19.02
CA ALA A 119 -14.54 -13.70 17.94
C ALA A 119 -15.98 -14.18 17.66
N GLY A 120 -16.35 -14.26 16.37
CA GLY A 120 -17.69 -14.72 15.96
C GLY A 120 -18.80 -13.66 16.02
N SER A 121 -18.49 -12.40 16.34
CA SER A 121 -19.49 -11.33 16.39
C SER A 121 -20.01 -10.85 15.01
N GLY A 122 -19.58 -11.49 13.91
CA GLY A 122 -19.81 -11.01 12.55
C GLY A 122 -19.17 -9.65 12.22
N ARG A 123 -18.30 -9.11 13.10
CA ARG A 123 -17.62 -7.84 12.87
C ARG A 123 -16.41 -8.05 11.96
N GLN A 124 -16.18 -7.12 11.06
CA GLN A 124 -15.03 -7.13 10.17
C GLN A 124 -13.77 -6.62 10.89
N PRO A 125 -12.56 -6.98 10.43
CA PRO A 125 -11.32 -6.43 10.95
C PRO A 125 -11.31 -4.89 10.89
N SER A 126 -10.87 -4.26 11.97
CA SER A 126 -10.72 -2.80 11.99
C SER A 126 -9.47 -2.39 11.20
N LEU A 127 -9.56 -1.29 10.44
CA LEU A 127 -8.43 -0.73 9.67
C LEU A 127 -7.86 0.50 10.38
N GLY A 128 -6.55 0.49 10.59
CA GLY A 128 -5.77 1.58 11.15
C GLY A 128 -4.49 1.87 10.38
N GLU A 129 -3.74 2.86 10.84
CA GLU A 129 -2.43 3.26 10.33
C GLU A 129 -1.32 2.72 11.25
N THR A 130 -0.20 2.32 10.65
CA THR A 130 1.00 1.91 11.39
C THR A 130 2.24 2.67 10.90
N GLY A 131 3.26 2.79 11.75
CA GLY A 131 4.46 3.59 11.48
C GLY A 131 4.29 5.10 11.73
N PRO A 132 5.27 5.92 11.32
CA PRO A 132 5.23 7.38 11.49
C PRO A 132 4.07 8.02 10.70
N LYS A 133 3.02 8.45 11.40
CA LYS A 133 1.75 8.88 10.79
C LYS A 133 1.81 10.21 10.03
N THR A 134 2.73 11.09 10.39
CA THR A 134 2.71 12.49 9.93
C THR A 134 3.11 12.65 8.47
N ALA A 135 4.11 11.92 8.00
CA ALA A 135 4.64 12.09 6.64
C ALA A 135 3.66 11.59 5.55
N PRO A 136 3.10 10.36 5.63
CA PRO A 136 2.15 9.89 4.62
C PRO A 136 0.88 10.74 4.57
N ARG A 137 0.39 11.18 5.74
CA ARG A 137 -0.76 12.09 5.84
C ARG A 137 -0.52 13.42 5.15
N ARG A 138 0.68 13.99 5.21
CA ARG A 138 1.03 15.25 4.54
C ARG A 138 1.33 15.09 3.04
N GLY A 139 1.71 13.90 2.59
CA GLY A 139 2.07 13.61 1.20
C GLY A 139 1.04 12.69 0.52
N PRO A 140 1.37 11.40 0.30
CA PRO A 140 0.61 10.51 -0.56
C PRO A 140 -0.83 10.25 -0.12
N TRP A 141 -1.19 10.43 1.15
CA TRP A 141 -2.56 10.19 1.66
C TRP A 141 -3.44 11.44 1.68
N GLN A 142 -2.97 12.56 1.15
CA GLN A 142 -3.83 13.72 0.91
C GLN A 142 -4.95 13.36 -0.08
N ASP A 143 -6.07 14.07 0.03
CA ASP A 143 -7.21 13.90 -0.89
C ASP A 143 -6.84 14.28 -2.32
N ASN A 144 -5.98 15.31 -2.47
CA ASN A 144 -5.45 15.76 -3.75
C ASN A 144 -3.91 15.94 -3.68
N PRO A 145 -3.15 14.84 -3.70
CA PRO A 145 -1.69 14.90 -3.56
C PRO A 145 -1.02 15.30 -4.88
N THR A 146 -0.09 16.26 -4.84
CA THR A 146 0.74 16.63 -6.00
C THR A 146 1.94 15.71 -6.12
N GLY A 147 2.17 15.12 -7.30
CA GLY A 147 3.36 14.30 -7.62
C GLY A 147 3.27 12.82 -7.27
N TRP A 148 2.56 12.48 -6.19
CA TRP A 148 2.43 11.12 -5.66
C TRP A 148 1.62 10.18 -6.56
N PHE A 149 2.23 9.74 -7.65
CA PHE A 149 1.61 8.88 -8.65
C PHE A 149 1.85 7.41 -8.36
N CYS A 150 0.76 6.63 -8.32
CA CYS A 150 0.80 5.18 -8.29
C CYS A 150 -0.35 4.63 -9.14
N ALA A 151 -0.04 3.76 -10.08
CA ALA A 151 -1.02 3.09 -10.93
C ALA A 151 -0.77 1.58 -10.90
N ALA A 152 -1.85 0.80 -10.89
CA ALA A 152 -1.80 -0.64 -11.02
C ALA A 152 -2.77 -1.08 -12.12
N HIS A 153 -2.34 -2.01 -12.95
CA HIS A 153 -3.13 -2.51 -14.07
C HIS A 153 -3.20 -4.03 -14.03
N GLY A 154 -4.40 -4.57 -14.23
CA GLY A 154 -4.64 -6.01 -14.34
C GLY A 154 -4.89 -6.42 -15.79
N PRO A 155 -4.69 -7.70 -16.16
CA PRO A 155 -4.75 -8.19 -17.54
C PRO A 155 -6.09 -7.98 -18.27
N PHE A 156 -7.16 -7.62 -17.56
CA PHE A 156 -8.50 -7.40 -18.12
C PHE A 156 -9.03 -5.98 -17.93
N ARG A 157 -8.16 -5.00 -17.65
CA ARG A 157 -8.58 -3.59 -17.53
C ARG A 157 -8.14 -2.81 -18.75
N ARG A 158 -8.81 -1.71 -19.08
CA ARG A 158 -8.29 -0.68 -20.01
C ARG A 158 -8.11 0.59 -19.20
N LEU A 159 -6.93 1.21 -19.28
CA LEU A 159 -6.74 2.57 -18.81
C LEU A 159 -7.40 3.48 -19.84
N ALA A 160 -8.65 3.87 -19.60
CA ALA A 160 -9.31 4.90 -20.40
C ALA A 160 -8.91 6.25 -19.81
N ALA A 161 -8.09 7.00 -20.53
CA ALA A 161 -7.86 8.41 -20.22
C ALA A 161 -9.11 9.20 -20.64
N THR A 162 -9.91 9.63 -19.68
CA THR A 162 -10.97 10.62 -19.91
C THR A 162 -10.88 11.70 -18.84
N GLY A 163 -10.18 12.80 -19.14
CA GLY A 163 -10.23 14.04 -18.35
C GLY A 163 -8.91 14.81 -18.30
N PRO A 164 -8.91 16.16 -18.34
CA PRO A 164 -7.69 16.99 -18.27
C PRO A 164 -7.04 17.08 -16.86
N SER A 165 -7.55 16.37 -15.86
CA SER A 165 -6.99 16.38 -14.50
C SER A 165 -6.53 14.98 -14.11
N TRP A 166 -5.26 14.86 -13.77
CA TRP A 166 -4.59 13.63 -13.40
C TRP A 166 -5.01 13.20 -11.98
N TRP A 167 -6.05 12.39 -11.86
CA TRP A 167 -6.50 11.86 -10.56
C TRP A 167 -6.14 10.37 -10.40
N LYS A 168 -5.95 9.96 -9.13
CA LYS A 168 -5.71 8.56 -8.74
C LYS A 168 -6.88 7.67 -9.14
N ALA A 169 -6.77 7.02 -10.30
CA ALA A 169 -7.69 5.94 -10.67
C ALA A 169 -7.19 4.61 -10.08
N VAL A 170 -7.70 4.24 -8.91
CA VAL A 170 -7.77 2.82 -8.51
C VAL A 170 -9.24 2.42 -8.61
N SER A 171 -9.63 1.76 -9.70
CA SER A 171 -11.01 1.26 -9.85
C SER A 171 -11.11 -0.15 -9.29
N GLY A 172 -11.68 -0.26 -8.08
CA GLY A 172 -12.07 -1.53 -7.46
C GLY A 172 -13.52 -1.86 -7.83
N HIS A 173 -13.73 -2.84 -8.72
CA HIS A 173 -14.99 -3.56 -8.81
C HIS A 173 -14.71 -5.05 -8.57
N VAL A 174 -15.48 -5.59 -7.63
CA VAL A 174 -15.49 -6.98 -7.16
C VAL A 174 -16.39 -7.80 -8.07
N VAL A 175 -15.89 -8.97 -8.49
CA VAL A 175 -16.71 -10.16 -8.77
C VAL A 175 -16.11 -11.28 -7.95
#